data_AF-A0AAQ5X9T9-F1
#
_entry.id   AF-A0AAQ5X9T9-F1
#
_cell.length_a   1.000
_cell.length_b   1.000
_cell.length_c   1.000
_cell.angle_alpha   90.00
_cell.angle_beta   90.00
_cell.angle_gamma   90.00
#
_symmetry.space_group_name_H-M   'P 1'
#
loop_
_entity.id
_entity.type
_entity.pdbx_description
1 polymer ?
#
loop_
_entity_poly.entity_id
_entity_poly.type
_entity_poly.pdbx_seq_one_letter_code
_entity_poly.pdbx_strand_id
1 'polypeptide(L)' 'MMSGDMATDHVNGNGTEEPMDTTAAVTHSEHFQALLEAGLPQKVAEKLDELYVADSATS' A
#
# COMPACT_ATOMS: atom_id res chain seq x y z
N MET A 1 -28.78 45.12 -13.76
CA MET A 1 -27.59 44.44 -13.21
C MET A 1 -27.42 43.16 -14.00
N MET A 2 -26.55 43.17 -15.00
CA MET A 2 -26.23 41.98 -15.79
C MET A 2 -24.93 41.43 -15.23
N SER A 3 -25.02 40.48 -14.29
CA SER A 3 -23.87 39.73 -13.79
C SER A 3 -23.67 38.54 -14.71
N GLY A 4 -22.59 38.60 -15.48
CA GLY A 4 -22.12 37.54 -16.35
C GLY A 4 -21.46 36.39 -15.58
N ASP A 5 -20.99 35.45 -16.39
CA ASP A 5 -20.16 34.29 -16.07
C ASP A 5 -20.89 33.04 -15.56
N MET A 6 -21.52 32.43 -16.56
CA MET A 6 -21.77 31.01 -16.70
C MET A 6 -20.43 30.29 -16.97
N ALA A 7 -19.65 29.98 -15.93
CA ALA A 7 -18.55 29.03 -16.01
C ALA A 7 -18.03 28.68 -14.61
N THR A 8 -18.42 27.52 -14.06
CA THR A 8 -17.46 26.54 -13.51
C THR A 8 -18.16 25.17 -13.49
N ASP A 9 -18.18 24.51 -14.65
CA ASP A 9 -18.37 23.06 -14.73
C ASP A 9 -17.09 22.40 -14.20
N HIS A 10 -16.87 22.46 -12.89
CA HIS A 10 -15.73 21.82 -12.24
C HIS A 10 -16.29 20.77 -11.29
N VAL A 11 -16.79 19.69 -11.89
CA VAL A 11 -16.77 18.38 -11.26
C VAL A 11 -15.32 18.01 -10.98
N ASN A 12 -14.74 18.54 -9.89
CA ASN A 12 -13.45 18.09 -9.40
C ASN A 12 -13.65 16.74 -8.69
N GLY A 13 -14.06 15.75 -9.49
CA GLY A 13 -13.98 14.34 -9.13
C GLY A 13 -12.51 13.94 -9.17
N ASN A 14 -11.78 14.25 -8.11
CA ASN A 14 -10.59 13.49 -7.75
C ASN A 14 -10.36 13.63 -6.25
N GLY A 15 -11.20 12.95 -5.49
CA GLY A 15 -10.97 12.61 -4.10
C GLY A 15 -11.09 11.11 -3.89
N THR A 16 -10.76 10.31 -4.92
CA THR A 16 -10.20 8.99 -4.63
C THR A 16 -8.81 9.28 -4.08
N GLU A 17 -8.76 9.69 -2.81
CA GLU A 17 -7.60 9.40 -1.99
C GLU A 17 -7.67 7.88 -1.85
N GLU A 18 -7.16 7.18 -2.88
CA GLU A 18 -6.75 5.79 -2.76
C GLU A 18 -6.02 5.69 -1.43
N PRO A 19 -6.35 4.68 -0.60
CA PRO A 19 -5.78 4.57 0.73
C PRO A 19 -4.31 4.75 0.56
N MET A 20 -3.80 5.85 1.13
CA MET A 20 -2.41 6.23 1.10
C MET A 20 -1.64 4.92 1.22
N ASP A 21 -0.75 4.60 0.26
CA ASP A 21 0.20 3.50 0.34
C ASP A 21 1.05 3.74 1.59
N THR A 22 0.41 3.52 2.73
CA THR A 22 0.82 3.95 4.05
C THR A 22 1.72 2.84 4.43
N THR A 23 2.97 2.95 3.96
CA THR A 23 4.08 2.13 4.44
C THR A 23 3.62 0.69 4.59
N ALA A 24 3.43 -0.06 3.49
CA ALA A 24 3.05 -1.47 3.51
C ALA A 24 3.65 -2.07 4.77
N ALA A 25 2.80 -2.23 5.78
CA ALA A 25 3.30 -2.30 7.13
C ALA A 25 4.22 -3.51 7.11
N VAL A 26 5.49 -3.34 7.49
CA VAL A 26 6.39 -4.47 7.68
C VAL A 26 5.92 -5.15 8.96
N THR A 27 4.68 -5.62 8.94
CA THR A 27 4.13 -6.60 9.82
C THR A 27 4.69 -7.88 9.27
N HIS A 28 5.78 -8.33 9.87
CA HIS A 28 6.30 -9.65 9.60
C HIS A 28 5.13 -10.63 9.61
N SER A 29 4.93 -11.35 8.51
CA SER A 29 3.82 -12.29 8.43
C SER A 29 4.10 -13.50 9.32
N GLU A 30 3.10 -14.34 9.51
CA GLU A 30 3.29 -15.63 10.18
C GLU A 30 4.36 -16.51 9.52
N HIS A 31 4.70 -16.24 8.25
CA HIS A 31 5.75 -16.93 7.51
C HIS A 31 7.16 -16.61 8.03
N PHE A 32 7.38 -15.44 8.64
CA PHE A 32 8.69 -15.08 9.18
C PHE A 32 9.21 -16.10 10.21
N GLN A 33 8.34 -16.61 11.08
CA GLN A 33 8.72 -17.64 12.06
C GLN A 33 9.07 -18.97 11.39
N ALA A 34 8.31 -19.40 10.39
CA ALA A 34 8.62 -20.62 9.63
C ALA A 34 9.96 -20.51 8.89
N LEU A 35 10.31 -19.32 8.39
CA LEU A 35 11.60 -19.05 7.74
C LEU A 35 12.76 -19.14 8.73
N LEU A 36 12.59 -18.66 9.97
CA LEU A 36 13.58 -18.83 11.04
C LEU A 36 13.73 -20.30 11.46
N GLU A 37 12.62 -21.03 11.60
CA GLU A 37 12.64 -22.47 11.92
C GLU A 37 13.28 -23.32 10.82
N ALA A 38 13.20 -22.89 9.57
CA ALA A 38 13.91 -23.50 8.45
C ALA A 38 15.44 -23.31 8.52
N GLY A 39 15.94 -22.55 9.50
CA GLY A 39 17.36 -22.26 9.68
C GLY A 39 17.87 -21.14 8.77
N LEU A 40 16.99 -20.33 8.19
CA LEU A 40 17.40 -19.18 7.40
C LEU A 40 17.95 -18.08 8.31
N PRO A 41 18.97 -17.34 7.85
CA PRO A 41 19.39 -16.13 8.54
C PRO A 41 18.22 -15.14 8.65
N GLN A 42 18.07 -14.48 9.80
CA GLN A 42 17.00 -13.51 10.06
C GLN A 42 16.82 -12.51 8.92
N LYS A 43 17.94 -11.97 8.40
CA LYS A 43 17.96 -10.99 7.31
C LYS A 43 17.45 -11.54 5.96
N VAL A 44 17.54 -12.85 5.75
CA VAL A 44 17.00 -13.55 4.57
C VAL A 44 15.52 -13.85 4.78
N ALA A 45 15.14 -14.30 5.98
CA ALA A 45 13.76 -14.49 6.37
C ALA A 45 12.95 -13.20 6.21
N GLU A 46 13.50 -12.06 6.62
CA GLU A 46 12.87 -10.73 6.54
C GLU A 46 12.54 -10.37 5.09
N LYS A 47 13.51 -10.50 4.19
CA LYS A 47 13.33 -10.17 2.77
C LYS A 47 12.35 -11.09 2.06
N LEU A 48 12.36 -12.38 2.38
CA LEU A 48 11.41 -13.34 1.79
C LEU A 48 9.99 -13.07 2.27
N ASP A 49 9.83 -12.77 3.56
CA ASP A 49 8.56 -12.40 4.16
C ASP A 49 8.00 -11.10 3.55
N GLU A 50 8.84 -10.07 3.40
CA GLU A 50 8.49 -8.81 2.72
C GLU A 50 8.01 -9.05 1.28
N LEU A 51 8.71 -9.89 0.51
CA LEU A 51 8.31 -10.22 -0.87
C LEU A 51 6.98 -10.96 -0.93
N TYR A 52 6.72 -11.82 0.06
CA TYR A 52 5.49 -12.60 0.14
C TYR A 52 4.29 -11.72 0.53
N VAL A 53 4.47 -10.79 1.47
CA VAL A 53 3.44 -9.84 1.89
C VAL A 53 3.19 -8.78 0.81
N ALA A 54 4.24 -8.30 0.14
CA ALA A 54 4.12 -7.31 -0.93
C ALA A 54 3.31 -7.83 -2.13
N ASP A 55 3.43 -9.12 -2.47
CA ASP A 55 2.63 -9.74 -3.53
C ASP A 55 1.12 -9.72 -3.17
N SER A 56 0.79 -9.97 -1.90
CA SER A 56 -0.61 -10.00 -1.43
C SER A 56 -1.30 -8.62 -1.37
N ALA A 57 -0.54 -7.53 -1.31
CA ALA A 57 -1.09 -6.17 -1.21
C ALA A 57 -1.40 -5.51 -2.57
N THR A 58 -0.99 -6.13 -3.68
CA THR A 58 -1.09 -5.53 -5.03
C THR A 58 -2.22 -6.09 -5.92
N SER A 59 -3.15 -6.88 -5.37
CA SER A 59 -4.29 -7.45 -6.11
C SER A 59 -5.62 -6.74 -5.89
#